data_AF-A0A1Y4GV89-F1
#
_entry.id   AF-A0A1Y4GV89-F1
#
_cell.length_a   1.000
_cell.length_b   1.000
_cell.length_c   1.000
_cell.angle_alpha   90.00
_cell.angle_beta   90.00
_cell.angle_gamma   90.00
#
_symmetry.space_group_name_H-M   'P 1'
#
loop_
_entity.id
_entity.type
_entity.pdbx_description
1 polymer ?
#
loop_
_entity_poly.entity_id
_entity_poly.type
_entity_poly.pdbx_seq_one_letter_code
_entity_poly.pdbx_strand_id
1 'polypeptide(L)'
;MVYCRQLENKQRRITNISECEILPDGSRRLHKLYEYNITENRLEGDRFIIEGHHQKCEELSESLQRRFIENGMSRSELEQFIQRKEASA
;
A
#
# COMPACT_ATOMS: atom_id res chain seq x y z
N MET A 1 -0.89 4.80 -8.29
CA MET A 1 0.41 5.47 -8.15
C MET A 1 1.26 4.67 -7.17
N VAL A 2 2.53 4.44 -7.50
CA VAL A 2 3.50 3.80 -6.60
C VAL A 2 4.65 4.78 -6.43
N TYR A 3 5.02 5.08 -5.19
CA TYR A 3 6.15 5.95 -4.88
C TYR A 3 7.25 5.16 -4.17
N CYS A 4 8.48 5.31 -4.66
CA CYS A 4 9.66 4.63 -4.15
C CYS A 4 10.71 5.62 -3.68
N ARG A 5 11.30 5.40 -2.51
CA ARG A 5 12.40 6.18 -1.96
C ARG A 5 13.62 5.30 -1.72
N GLN A 6 14.82 5.82 -1.99
CA GLN A 6 16.05 5.21 -1.49
C GLN A 6 16.25 5.67 -0.03
N LEU A 7 16.43 4.71 0.87
CA LEU A 7 16.67 4.95 2.30
C LEU A 7 18.16 5.10 2.59
N GLU A 8 18.49 5.46 3.83
CA GLU A 8 19.85 5.75 4.29
C GLU A 8 20.75 4.50 4.22
N ASN A 9 20.17 3.31 4.36
CA ASN A 9 20.84 2.03 4.11
C ASN A 9 21.01 1.67 2.61
N LYS A 10 20.75 2.63 1.72
CA LYS A 10 20.81 2.55 0.25
C LYS A 10 19.81 1.59 -0.40
N GLN A 11 18.91 0.97 0.36
CA GLN A 11 17.82 0.14 -0.19
C GLN A 11 16.71 1.02 -0.76
N ARG A 12 16.07 0.58 -1.85
CA ARG A 12 14.85 1.21 -2.37
C ARG A 12 13.63 0.54 -1.76
N ARG A 13 12.71 1.33 -1.22
CA ARG A 13 11.42 0.85 -0.69
C ARG A 13 10.28 1.59 -1.36
N ILE A 14 9.22 0.86 -1.70
CA ILE A 14 7.93 1.47 -2.03
C ILE A 14 7.39 2.04 -0.73
N THR A 15 7.33 3.37 -0.59
CA THR A 15 6.85 4.01 0.65
C THR A 15 5.37 4.35 0.59
N ASN A 16 4.78 4.36 -0.61
CA ASN A 16 3.35 4.63 -0.78
C ASN A 16 2.81 3.88 -2.00
N ILE A 17 1.64 3.28 -1.83
CA ILE A 17 0.79 2.74 -2.89
C ILE A 17 -0.56 3.42 -2.75
N SER A 18 -0.97 4.15 -3.78
CA SER A 18 -2.27 4.82 -3.82
C SER A 18 -3.03 4.46 -5.08
N GLU A 19 -4.35 4.37 -5.02
CA GLU A 19 -5.21 4.39 -6.19
C GLU A 19 -5.73 5.81 -6.47
N CYS A 20 -6.16 6.04 -7.72
CA CYS A 20 -6.82 7.27 -8.12
C CYS A 20 -8.19 6.90 -8.66
N GLU A 21 -9.24 7.25 -7.92
CA GLU A 21 -10.62 7.09 -8.32
C GLU A 21 -11.09 8.36 -9.03
N ILE A 22 -11.71 8.19 -10.20
CA ILE A 22 -12.41 9.27 -10.89
C ILE A 22 -13.88 9.19 -10.47
N LEU A 23 -14.36 10.22 -9.79
CA LEU A 23 -15.73 10.30 -9.30
C LEU A 23 -16.71 10.67 -10.43
N PRO A 24 -18.02 10.43 -10.27
CA PRO A 24 -19.02 10.72 -11.31
C PRO A 24 -19.06 12.18 -11.77
N ASP A 25 -18.66 13.11 -10.91
CA ASP A 25 -18.56 14.55 -11.22
C ASP A 25 -17.26 14.92 -11.97
N GLY A 26 -16.43 13.93 -12.29
CA GLY A 26 -15.15 14.10 -12.98
C GLY A 26 -13.99 14.50 -12.05
N SER A 27 -14.24 14.74 -10.77
CA SER A 27 -13.20 14.99 -9.79
C SER A 27 -12.38 13.72 -9.52
N ARG A 28 -11.20 13.88 -8.92
CA ARG A 28 -10.29 12.78 -8.60
C ARG A 28 -10.10 12.66 -7.10
N ARG A 29 -10.20 11.44 -6.60
CA ARG A 29 -9.85 11.09 -5.23
C ARG A 29 -8.66 10.14 -5.22
N LEU A 30 -7.63 10.49 -4.48
CA LEU A 30 -6.51 9.59 -4.21
C LEU A 30 -6.80 8.85 -2.92
N HIS A 31 -6.82 7.52 -2.97
CA HIS A 31 -6.91 6.68 -1.77
C HIS A 31 -5.52 6.09 -1.51
N LYS A 32 -4.95 6.36 -0.32
CA LYS A 32 -3.69 5.80 0.13
C LYS A 32 -3.96 4.37 0.62
N LEU A 33 -3.67 3.37 -0.21
CA LEU A 33 -3.98 1.98 0.11
C LEU A 33 -2.96 1.38 1.08
N TYR A 34 -1.67 1.63 0.83
CA TYR A 34 -0.59 1.16 1.67
C TYR A 34 0.51 2.20 1.83
N GLU A 35 1.16 2.20 2.98
CA GLU A 35 2.42 2.91 3.19
C GLU A 35 3.45 2.02 3.87
N TYR A 36 4.73 2.34 3.71
CA TYR A 36 5.79 1.64 4.43
C TYR A 36 6.04 2.35 5.76
N ASN A 37 5.69 1.68 6.86
CA ASN A 37 5.95 2.14 8.21
C ASN A 37 7.35 1.69 8.64
N ILE A 38 8.26 2.64 8.84
CA ILE A 38 9.58 2.36 9.39
C ILE A 38 9.43 2.20 10.90
N THR A 39 9.62 0.98 11.38
CA THR A 39 9.56 0.66 12.82
C THR A 39 10.90 0.84 13.50
N GLU A 40 11.99 0.81 12.74
CA GLU A 40 13.32 1.01 13.28
C GLU A 40 14.23 1.73 12.29
N ASN A 41 15.00 2.69 12.80
CA ASN A 41 16.05 3.36 12.06
C ASN A 41 17.19 3.70 13.03
N ARG A 42 18.26 2.93 12.98
CA ARG A 42 19.43 3.11 13.84
C ARG A 42 20.74 3.00 13.05
N LEU A 43 21.78 3.63 13.58
CA LEU A 43 23.15 3.49 13.10
C LEU A 43 23.90 2.53 14.03
N GLU A 44 24.36 1.40 13.51
CA GLU A 44 25.24 0.48 14.22
C GLU A 44 26.64 0.56 13.59
N GLY A 45 27.58 1.15 14.32
CA GLY A 45 28.91 1.48 13.77
C GLY A 45 28.80 2.49 12.63
N ASP A 46 29.13 2.07 11.41
CA ASP A 46 29.05 2.85 10.18
C ASP A 46 27.87 2.42 9.26
N ARG A 47 26.98 1.55 9.75
CA ARG A 47 25.89 0.97 8.96
C ARG A 47 24.50 1.35 9.47
N PHE A 48 23.66 1.84 8.56
CA PHE A 48 22.23 2.03 8.83
C PHE A 48 21.48 0.70 8.83
N ILE A 49 20.77 0.43 9.92
CA ILE A 49 19.76 -0.63 10.04
C ILE A 49 18.40 0.04 9.98
N ILE A 50 17.60 -0.34 8.98
CA ILE A 50 16.25 0.18 8.79
C ILE A 50 15.31 -1.00 8.61
N GLU A 51 14.33 -1.09 9.50
CA GLU A 51 13.30 -2.11 9.50
C GLU A 51 11.92 -1.46 9.46
N GLY A 52 10.96 -2.22 8.94
CA GLY A 52 9.61 -1.73 8.72
C GLY A 52 8.79 -2.68 7.87
N HIS A 53 7.50 -2.41 7.80
CA HIS A 53 6.53 -3.19 7.05
C HIS A 53 5.54 -2.28 6.33
N HIS A 54 4.91 -2.80 5.29
CA HIS A 54 3.77 -2.12 4.68
C HIS A 54 2.57 -2.25 5.61
N GLN A 55 1.86 -1.15 5.82
CA GLN A 55 0.60 -1.13 6.56
C GLN A 55 -0.52 -0.69 5.62
N LYS A 56 -1.67 -1.36 5.74
CA LYS A 56 -2.90 -0.96 5.03
C LYS A 56 -3.44 0.33 5.65
N CYS A 57 -3.84 1.29 4.82
CA CYS A 57 -4.31 2.60 5.29
C CYS A 57 -5.78 2.86 4.94
N GLU A 58 -6.15 2.70 3.68
CA GLU A 58 -7.53 2.83 3.19
C GLU A 58 -7.98 1.57 2.46
N GLU A 59 -9.30 1.41 2.32
CA GLU A 59 -9.89 0.34 1.53
C GLU A 59 -9.84 0.66 0.03
N LEU A 60 -9.90 -0.39 -0.79
CA LEU A 60 -10.04 -0.25 -2.24
C LEU A 60 -11.40 0.38 -2.57
N SER A 61 -11.42 1.35 -3.47
CA SER A 61 -12.65 1.90 -4.04
C SER A 61 -13.52 0.81 -4.68
N GLU A 62 -14.83 1.00 -4.68
CA GLU A 62 -15.75 0.09 -5.36
C GLU A 62 -15.44 -0.04 -6.86
N SER A 63 -14.89 1.02 -7.46
CA SER A 63 -14.47 1.01 -8.86
C SER A 63 -13.29 0.06 -9.09
N LEU A 64 -12.27 0.09 -8.23
CA LEU A 64 -11.13 -0.82 -8.33
C LEU A 64 -11.52 -2.27 -7.98
N GLN A 65 -12.37 -2.45 -6.97
CA GLN A 65 -12.93 -3.76 -6.63
C GLN A 65 -13.67 -4.39 -7.81
N ARG A 66 -14.57 -3.63 -8.46
CA ARG A 66 -15.27 -4.08 -9.68
C ARG A 66 -14.29 -4.45 -10.79
N ARG A 67 -13.26 -3.61 -11.00
CA ARG A 67 -12.25 -3.86 -12.01
C ARG A 67 -11.47 -5.16 -11.76
N PHE A 68 -11.18 -5.53 -10.51
CA PHE A 68 -10.57 -6.83 -10.24
C PHE A 68 -11.46 -8.00 -10.67
N ILE A 69 -12.76 -7.95 -10.38
CA ILE A 69 -13.72 -8.97 -10.83
C ILE A 69 -13.83 -9.02 -12.35
N GLU A 70 -13.95 -7.86 -13.00
CA GLU A 70 -14.00 -7.75 -14.46
C GLU A 70 -12.74 -8.28 -15.15
N ASN A 71 -11.59 -8.24 -14.46
CA ASN A 71 -10.32 -8.81 -14.94
C ASN A 71 -10.08 -10.25 -14.46
N GLY A 72 -11.11 -10.94 -13.96
CA GLY A 72 -11.08 -12.38 -13.70
C GLY A 72 -10.75 -12.80 -12.27
N MET A 73 -10.62 -11.86 -11.32
CA MET A 73 -10.54 -12.21 -9.90
C MET A 73 -11.89 -12.76 -9.43
N SER A 74 -11.89 -13.87 -8.69
CA SER A 74 -13.13 -14.36 -8.07
C SER A 74 -13.55 -13.46 -6.90
N ARG A 75 -14.85 -13.43 -6.59
CA ARG A 75 -15.36 -12.69 -5.41
C ARG A 75 -14.71 -13.16 -4.11
N SER A 76 -14.48 -14.46 -3.97
CA SER A 76 -13.81 -15.03 -2.80
C SER A 76 -12.36 -14.56 -2.65
N GLU A 77 -11.61 -14.42 -3.74
CA GLU A 77 -10.25 -13.87 -3.70
C GLU A 77 -10.25 -12.39 -3.35
N LEU A 78 -11.19 -11.62 -3.93
CA LEU A 78 -11.37 -10.21 -3.60
C LEU A 78 -11.71 -10.02 -2.12
N GLU A 79 -12.63 -10.82 -1.58
CA GLU A 79 -13.01 -10.80 -0.17
C GLU A 79 -11.81 -11.10 0.74
N GLN A 80 -10.93 -12.04 0.39
CA GLN A 80 -9.70 -12.29 1.15
C GLN A 80 -8.74 -11.09 1.14
N PHE A 81 -8.67 -10.35 0.03
CA PHE A 81 -7.89 -9.12 -0.07
C PHE A 81 -8.45 -8.00 0.82
N ILE A 82 -9.77 -7.85 0.87
CA ILE A 82 -10.45 -6.82 1.65
C ILE A 82 -10.44 -7.18 3.15
N GLN A 83 -10.72 -8.44 3.49
CA GLN A 83 -10.90 -8.92 4.87
C GLN A 83 -9.60 -9.20 5.62
N ARG A 84 -8.43 -9.23 4.96
CA ARG A 84 -7.15 -9.18 5.66
C ARG A 84 -7.02 -7.81 6.36
N LYS A 85 -7.66 -7.67 7.52
CA LYS A 85 -7.04 -6.96 8.64
C LYS A 85 -5.75 -7.71 8.89
N GLU A 86 -4.63 -7.06 8.62
CA GLU A 86 -3.34 -7.62 9.01
C GLU A 86 -3.45 -8.02 10.48
N ALA A 87 -3.16 -9.28 10.77
CA ALA A 87 -2.91 -9.70 12.12
C ALA A 87 -1.74 -8.84 12.60
N SER A 88 -2.04 -7.82 13.40
CA SER A 88 -1.04 -7.12 14.18
C SER A 88 -0.39 -8.19 15.06
N ALA A 89 0.82 -8.59 14.66
CA ALA A 89 1.75 -9.33 15.51
C ALA A 89 2.37 -8.36 16.51
#